data_AF-A0AAV9XR03-F1
#
_entry.id   AF-A0AAV9XR03-F1
#
_cell.length_a   1.000
_cell.length_b   1.000
_cell.length_c   1.000
_cell.angle_alpha   90.00
_cell.angle_beta   90.00
_cell.angle_gamma   90.00
#
_symmetry.space_group_name_H-M   'P 1'
#
loop_
_entity.id
_entity.type
_entity.pdbx_description
1 polymer ?
#
loop_
_entity_poly.entity_id
_entity_poly.type
_entity_poly.pdbx_seq_one_letter_code
_entity_poly.pdbx_strand_id
1 'polypeptide(L)'
;MHRIALETPANHDFISQRQASKTRRRKLSKQRHDGQMIPGPENFMLWYKELSYRHTWVNPLLAMLVIIGCYLPNPTPSNWAHEFIFVAYPIQEKGPEGETLYSKGLRDGKFLFFYTLFFTFTREFIMQQLLYPLSQKLLPKATRRNKATIARFLEQAYTAIYFAVFGPFGLYVMTKTPGLWFFNTTPYWSSHPNIIHNAMFKAYYLLQWSYWLQQAIVLILMLEKPRKDFKELVIHHVVTVALITLSWRFHFTYIGLAVFITHDISDFFLATSKVFNYIDSPITGPYFVVFVGSWIYLRHYHNLWILWSVFTELEHVGEYRLDWDEPFYKCWIAKAVIGTLLSALQLVNIFWLYCVLRVAYRYVFKAELADVRSEDEGGEGDEDDVGFDDDTKTPVLEEPPKIQLNGEALSSPIEATSSGIENFNTNGTTKRA
;
A
#
# COMPACT_ATOMS: atom_id res chain seq x y z
N MET A 1 -26.06 -0.22 -70.45
CA MET A 1 -24.78 0.28 -69.88
C MET A 1 -24.42 -0.57 -68.68
N HIS A 2 -23.23 -1.19 -68.67
CA HIS A 2 -22.73 -1.91 -67.50
C HIS A 2 -22.47 -0.95 -66.33
N ARG A 3 -22.90 -1.31 -65.11
CA ARG A 3 -22.26 -0.83 -63.89
C ARG A 3 -21.33 -1.93 -63.37
N ILE A 4 -20.04 -1.75 -63.62
CA ILE A 4 -18.99 -2.52 -62.93
C ILE A 4 -18.91 -1.96 -61.51
N ALA A 5 -19.19 -2.80 -60.51
CA ALA A 5 -18.93 -2.44 -59.12
C ALA A 5 -17.41 -2.54 -58.89
N LEU A 6 -16.76 -1.39 -58.68
CA LEU A 6 -15.36 -1.35 -58.28
C LEU A 6 -15.25 -1.76 -56.80
N GLU A 7 -14.89 -3.02 -56.56
CA GLU A 7 -14.42 -3.43 -55.23
C GLU A 7 -13.12 -2.68 -54.91
N THR A 8 -13.16 -1.84 -53.88
CA THR A 8 -11.99 -1.07 -53.46
C THR A 8 -11.03 -1.95 -52.64
N PRO A 9 -9.71 -1.91 -52.91
CA PRO A 9 -8.75 -2.85 -52.32
C PRO A 9 -8.68 -2.79 -50.78
N ALA A 10 -9.03 -1.64 -50.19
CA ALA A 10 -9.09 -1.47 -48.74
C ALA A 10 -10.00 -2.49 -48.03
N ASN A 11 -11.10 -2.92 -48.66
CA ASN A 11 -12.04 -3.85 -48.02
C ASN A 11 -11.44 -5.27 -47.89
N HIS A 12 -10.59 -5.66 -48.85
CA HIS A 12 -9.93 -6.97 -48.87
C HIS A 12 -8.87 -7.09 -47.77
N ASP A 13 -8.14 -6.00 -47.48
CA ASP A 13 -7.16 -5.96 -46.37
C ASP A 13 -7.81 -5.98 -44.98
N PHE A 14 -8.93 -5.29 -44.78
CA PHE A 14 -9.67 -5.38 -43.51
C PHE A 14 -10.22 -6.79 -43.27
N ILE A 15 -10.68 -7.48 -44.32
CA ILE A 15 -11.13 -8.88 -44.22
C ILE A 15 -9.94 -9.82 -43.94
N SER A 16 -8.79 -9.64 -44.60
CA SER A 16 -7.59 -10.46 -44.39
C SER A 16 -7.04 -10.30 -42.97
N GLN A 17 -6.96 -9.07 -42.44
CA GLN A 17 -6.54 -8.81 -41.06
C GLN A 17 -7.52 -9.39 -40.04
N ARG A 18 -8.84 -9.31 -40.29
CA ARG A 18 -9.87 -9.87 -39.41
C ARG A 18 -9.84 -11.41 -39.42
N GLN A 19 -9.55 -12.04 -40.56
CA GLN A 19 -9.32 -13.48 -40.66
C GLN A 19 -8.01 -13.91 -39.98
N ALA A 20 -6.91 -13.18 -40.19
CA ALA A 20 -5.63 -13.43 -39.51
C ALA A 20 -5.75 -13.30 -37.99
N SER A 21 -6.49 -12.30 -37.49
CA SER A 21 -6.81 -12.10 -36.08
C SER A 21 -7.65 -13.26 -35.51
N LYS A 22 -8.71 -13.69 -36.21
CA LYS A 22 -9.50 -14.88 -35.84
C LYS A 22 -8.63 -16.15 -35.80
N THR A 23 -7.76 -16.35 -36.78
CA THR A 23 -6.85 -17.51 -36.83
C THR A 23 -5.80 -17.48 -35.71
N ARG A 24 -5.24 -16.30 -35.39
CA ARG A 24 -4.33 -16.11 -34.25
C ARG A 24 -5.04 -16.42 -32.92
N ARG A 25 -6.26 -15.88 -32.70
CA ARG A 25 -7.10 -16.21 -31.54
C ARG A 25 -7.41 -17.71 -31.44
N ARG A 26 -7.69 -18.38 -32.56
CA ARG A 26 -8.02 -19.81 -32.61
C ARG A 26 -6.81 -20.74 -32.45
N LYS A 27 -5.59 -20.28 -32.78
CA LYS A 27 -4.34 -20.96 -32.40
C LYS A 27 -4.09 -20.82 -30.89
N LEU A 28 -4.18 -19.59 -30.36
CA LEU A 28 -3.99 -19.32 -28.92
C LEU A 28 -5.02 -20.05 -28.04
N SER A 29 -6.25 -20.25 -28.50
CA SER A 29 -7.25 -21.05 -27.77
C SER A 29 -6.97 -22.54 -27.79
N LYS A 30 -6.26 -23.06 -28.80
CA LYS A 30 -5.86 -24.49 -28.88
C LYS A 30 -4.63 -24.81 -28.03
N GLN A 31 -3.86 -23.80 -27.63
CA GLN A 31 -2.66 -23.95 -26.77
C GLN A 31 -2.97 -23.69 -25.28
N ARG A 32 -4.26 -23.68 -24.90
CA ARG A 32 -4.71 -23.63 -23.51
C ARG A 32 -5.15 -25.02 -23.05
N HIS A 33 -4.45 -25.58 -22.07
CA HIS A 33 -4.96 -26.65 -21.21
C HIS A 33 -5.42 -26.00 -19.90
N ASP A 34 -6.61 -26.33 -19.40
CA ASP A 34 -7.19 -25.77 -18.15
C ASP A 34 -7.14 -24.23 -18.04
N GLY A 35 -7.25 -23.53 -19.18
CA GLY A 35 -7.23 -22.07 -19.24
C GLY A 35 -5.84 -21.41 -19.07
N GLN A 36 -4.77 -22.20 -19.00
CA GLN A 36 -3.37 -21.73 -18.95
C GLN A 36 -2.66 -22.02 -20.28
N MET A 37 -1.86 -21.08 -20.77
CA MET A 37 -1.03 -21.31 -21.97
C MET A 37 0.20 -22.15 -21.59
N ILE A 38 0.52 -23.15 -22.41
CA ILE A 38 1.76 -23.93 -22.27
C ILE A 38 2.92 -23.11 -22.89
N PRO A 39 4.06 -22.93 -22.20
CA PRO A 39 5.19 -22.20 -22.74
C PRO A 39 5.89 -22.98 -23.86
N GLY A 40 5.63 -22.59 -25.11
CA GLY A 40 6.40 -22.98 -26.28
C GLY A 40 7.28 -21.82 -26.79
N PRO A 41 8.40 -22.09 -27.51
CA PRO A 41 9.32 -21.04 -27.96
C PRO A 41 8.64 -19.98 -28.85
N GLU A 42 7.66 -20.40 -29.67
CA GLU A 42 6.83 -19.51 -30.51
C GLU A 42 5.88 -18.59 -29.73
N ASN A 43 5.55 -18.90 -28.47
CA ASN A 43 4.57 -18.18 -27.66
C ASN A 43 5.11 -17.66 -26.33
N PHE A 44 6.41 -17.85 -26.03
CA PHE A 44 7.01 -17.52 -24.74
C PHE A 44 6.73 -16.08 -24.28
N MET A 45 6.82 -15.10 -25.18
CA MET A 45 6.51 -13.69 -24.87
C MET A 45 5.03 -13.45 -24.53
N LEU A 46 4.10 -14.21 -25.13
CA LEU A 46 2.66 -14.12 -24.81
C LEU A 46 2.35 -14.82 -23.49
N TRP A 47 2.97 -15.98 -23.25
CA TRP A 47 2.91 -16.67 -21.96
C TRP A 47 3.46 -15.82 -20.82
N TYR A 48 4.63 -15.19 -21.01
CA TYR A 48 5.24 -14.30 -20.02
C TYR A 48 4.34 -13.09 -19.72
N LYS A 49 3.79 -12.44 -20.75
CA LYS A 49 2.84 -11.32 -20.56
C LYS A 49 1.58 -11.74 -19.80
N GLU A 50 1.00 -12.90 -20.12
CA GLU A 50 -0.15 -13.44 -19.39
C GLU A 50 0.23 -13.79 -17.93
N LEU A 51 1.40 -14.36 -17.71
CA LEU A 51 1.92 -14.70 -16.38
C LEU A 51 2.12 -13.44 -15.52
N SER A 52 2.84 -12.45 -16.02
CA SER A 52 3.09 -11.17 -15.32
C SER A 52 1.82 -10.35 -15.09
N TYR A 53 0.80 -10.49 -15.95
CA TYR A 53 -0.50 -9.84 -15.75
C TYR A 53 -1.35 -10.53 -14.67
N ARG A 54 -1.31 -11.87 -14.60
CA ARG A 54 -2.00 -12.65 -13.55
C ARG A 54 -1.27 -12.61 -12.21
N HIS A 55 0.06 -12.52 -12.23
CA HIS A 55 0.95 -12.58 -11.08
C HIS A 55 1.93 -11.41 -11.10
N THR A 56 1.48 -10.26 -10.62
CA THR A 56 2.25 -8.99 -10.56
C THR A 56 3.60 -9.12 -9.83
N TRP A 57 3.70 -10.03 -8.85
CA TRP A 57 4.95 -10.34 -8.12
C TRP A 57 6.06 -10.95 -8.98
N VAL A 58 5.76 -11.48 -10.17
CA VAL A 58 6.75 -12.12 -11.05
C VAL A 58 7.79 -11.14 -11.58
N ASN A 59 7.40 -9.91 -11.95
CA ASN A 59 8.35 -8.94 -12.51
C ASN A 59 9.36 -8.44 -11.44
N PRO A 60 8.94 -8.02 -10.22
CA PRO A 60 9.88 -7.69 -9.14
C PRO A 60 10.77 -8.87 -8.75
N LEU A 61 10.22 -10.09 -8.67
CA LEU A 61 10.99 -11.30 -8.36
C LEU A 61 12.08 -11.55 -9.40
N LEU A 62 11.75 -11.45 -10.70
CA LEU A 62 12.74 -11.64 -11.77
C LEU A 62 13.86 -10.61 -11.68
N ALA A 63 13.54 -9.34 -11.42
CA ALA A 63 14.54 -8.28 -11.25
C ALA A 63 15.48 -8.55 -10.05
N MET A 64 14.93 -9.01 -8.92
CA MET A 64 15.72 -9.45 -7.77
C MET A 64 16.61 -10.66 -8.08
N LEU A 65 16.06 -11.68 -8.74
CA LEU A 65 16.78 -12.91 -9.10
C LEU A 65 17.94 -12.64 -10.08
N VAL A 66 17.84 -11.63 -10.94
CA VAL A 66 18.97 -11.17 -11.77
C VAL A 66 20.10 -10.61 -10.88
N ILE A 67 19.79 -9.74 -9.91
CA ILE A 67 20.80 -9.15 -9.00
C ILE A 67 21.46 -10.24 -8.14
N ILE A 68 20.66 -11.15 -7.57
CA ILE A 68 21.15 -12.30 -6.79
C ILE A 68 21.98 -13.23 -7.69
N GLY A 69 21.54 -13.49 -8.93
CA GLY A 69 22.25 -14.29 -9.92
C GLY A 69 23.58 -13.70 -10.36
N CYS A 70 23.74 -12.37 -10.32
CA CYS A 70 25.04 -11.70 -10.50
C CYS A 70 25.93 -11.75 -9.24
N TYR A 71 25.35 -11.93 -8.06
CA TYR A 71 26.09 -12.08 -6.80
C TYR A 71 26.64 -13.50 -6.59
N LEU A 72 25.81 -14.54 -6.82
CA LEU A 72 26.12 -15.94 -6.52
C LEU A 72 27.44 -16.49 -7.12
N PRO A 73 27.87 -16.15 -8.35
CA PRO A 73 29.13 -16.66 -8.92
C PRO A 73 30.39 -16.16 -8.20
N ASN A 74 30.30 -15.05 -7.46
CA ASN A 74 31.40 -14.51 -6.68
C ASN A 74 30.83 -13.78 -5.44
N PRO A 75 30.54 -14.50 -4.34
CA PRO A 75 29.81 -13.96 -3.19
C PRO A 75 30.70 -13.12 -2.25
N THR A 76 31.57 -12.26 -2.80
CA THR A 76 32.54 -11.44 -2.03
C THR A 76 32.10 -9.97 -1.94
N PRO A 77 32.64 -9.20 -0.98
CA PRO A 77 32.45 -7.74 -0.92
C PRO A 77 32.99 -6.96 -2.13
N SER A 78 33.85 -7.59 -2.96
CA SER A 78 34.33 -7.02 -4.22
C SER A 78 33.33 -7.11 -5.37
N ASN A 79 32.25 -7.90 -5.24
CA ASN A 79 31.21 -7.98 -6.25
C ASN A 79 30.35 -6.71 -6.24
N TRP A 80 30.10 -6.12 -7.41
CA TRP A 80 29.28 -4.91 -7.55
C TRP A 80 27.85 -5.07 -7.02
N ALA A 81 27.33 -6.32 -7.05
CA ALA A 81 26.00 -6.71 -6.58
C ALA A 81 25.92 -6.89 -5.05
N HIS A 82 27.05 -7.04 -4.34
CA HIS A 82 27.08 -7.25 -2.88
C HIS A 82 26.31 -6.16 -2.12
N GLU A 83 26.47 -4.90 -2.53
CA GLU A 83 25.88 -3.72 -1.89
C GLU A 83 24.40 -3.48 -2.18
N PHE A 84 23.80 -4.30 -3.04
CA PHE A 84 22.35 -4.37 -3.18
C PHE A 84 21.76 -5.22 -2.05
N ILE A 85 22.47 -6.25 -1.60
CA ILE A 85 22.00 -7.23 -0.61
C ILE A 85 22.44 -6.83 0.81
N PHE A 86 23.67 -6.35 0.96
CA PHE A 86 24.31 -6.04 2.24
C PHE A 86 24.63 -4.56 2.40
N VAL A 87 24.67 -4.11 3.66
CA VAL A 87 24.95 -2.73 4.04
C VAL A 87 26.35 -2.29 3.59
N ALA A 88 26.44 -1.16 2.90
CA ALA A 88 27.69 -0.60 2.39
C ALA A 88 28.48 0.20 3.45
N TYR A 89 29.76 0.47 3.16
CA TYR A 89 30.70 1.27 3.98
C TYR A 89 31.04 0.74 5.39
N PRO A 90 31.48 -0.53 5.56
CA PRO A 90 32.06 -0.97 6.83
C PRO A 90 33.33 -0.17 7.16
N ILE A 91 33.50 0.23 8.42
CA ILE A 91 34.73 0.88 8.90
C ILE A 91 35.59 -0.12 9.70
N GLN A 92 36.88 0.20 9.85
CA GLN A 92 37.83 -0.66 10.59
C GLN A 92 37.64 -0.57 12.11
N GLU A 93 37.21 0.60 12.60
CA GLU A 93 36.88 0.81 14.01
C GLU A 93 35.70 -0.06 14.43
N LYS A 94 35.84 -0.65 15.62
CA LYS A 94 34.82 -1.50 16.22
C LYS A 94 34.00 -0.72 17.24
N GLY A 95 32.72 -1.06 17.34
CA GLY A 95 31.85 -0.49 18.35
C GLY A 95 32.15 -1.02 19.75
N PRO A 96 31.45 -0.50 20.78
CA PRO A 96 31.70 -0.84 22.18
C PRO A 96 31.54 -2.34 22.51
N GLU A 97 30.74 -3.08 21.73
CA GLU A 97 30.53 -4.53 21.88
C GLU A 97 31.40 -5.34 20.89
N GLY A 98 32.35 -4.71 20.19
CA GLY A 98 33.20 -5.34 19.16
C GLY A 98 32.54 -5.44 17.77
N GLU A 99 31.34 -4.88 17.62
CA GLU A 99 30.54 -4.95 16.40
C GLU A 99 31.14 -4.15 15.25
N THR A 100 30.89 -4.59 14.01
CA THR A 100 31.29 -3.81 12.83
C THR A 100 30.38 -2.60 12.68
N LEU A 101 31.02 -1.42 12.62
CA LEU A 101 30.37 -0.15 12.37
C LEU A 101 30.37 0.19 10.89
N TYR A 102 29.45 1.07 10.48
CA TYR A 102 29.23 1.45 9.09
C TYR A 102 29.04 2.97 8.98
N SER A 103 29.72 3.59 8.02
CA SER A 103 29.50 4.98 7.63
C SER A 103 28.34 5.10 6.62
N LYS A 104 28.04 6.28 6.09
CA LYS A 104 26.95 6.55 5.13
C LYS A 104 27.50 7.07 3.80
N GLY A 105 26.77 6.83 2.71
CA GLY A 105 27.12 7.43 1.42
C GLY A 105 26.24 6.96 0.25
N LEU A 106 26.55 7.43 -0.96
CA LEU A 106 25.70 7.21 -2.15
C LEU A 106 25.53 5.73 -2.54
N ARG A 107 26.47 4.84 -2.16
CA ARG A 107 26.35 3.38 -2.42
C ARG A 107 25.19 2.75 -1.64
N ASP A 108 24.69 3.38 -0.58
CA ASP A 108 23.47 2.97 0.12
C ASP A 108 22.23 3.01 -0.81
N GLY A 109 22.27 3.80 -1.89
CA GLY A 109 21.23 3.82 -2.93
C GLY A 109 21.04 2.46 -3.65
N LYS A 110 22.07 1.61 -3.70
CA LYS A 110 21.96 0.24 -4.25
C LYS A 110 21.08 -0.65 -3.35
N PHE A 111 21.36 -0.61 -2.05
CA PHE A 111 20.56 -1.28 -1.02
C PHE A 111 19.12 -0.75 -1.07
N LEU A 112 18.93 0.57 -1.13
CA LEU A 112 17.61 1.18 -1.23
C LEU A 112 16.82 0.65 -2.43
N PHE A 113 17.45 0.60 -3.61
CA PHE A 113 16.82 0.08 -4.83
C PHE A 113 16.43 -1.39 -4.71
N PHE A 114 17.34 -2.26 -4.26
CA PHE A 114 17.06 -3.69 -4.11
C PHE A 114 15.94 -3.95 -3.12
N TYR A 115 15.95 -3.30 -1.95
CA TYR A 115 14.90 -3.50 -0.97
C TYR A 115 13.58 -2.82 -1.36
N THR A 116 13.58 -1.79 -2.21
CA THR A 116 12.35 -1.28 -2.84
C THR A 116 11.72 -2.34 -3.76
N LEU A 117 12.53 -3.06 -4.55
CA LEU A 117 12.07 -4.21 -5.33
C LEU A 117 11.60 -5.36 -4.43
N PHE A 118 12.30 -5.64 -3.33
CA PHE A 118 11.90 -6.64 -2.34
C PHE A 118 10.51 -6.33 -1.76
N PHE A 119 10.26 -5.11 -1.28
CA PHE A 119 8.94 -4.75 -0.75
C PHE A 119 7.85 -4.79 -1.83
N THR A 120 8.18 -4.45 -3.08
CA THR A 120 7.24 -4.59 -4.21
C THR A 120 6.92 -6.07 -4.47
N PHE A 121 7.92 -6.95 -4.46
CA PHE A 121 7.74 -8.40 -4.56
C PHE A 121 6.90 -8.95 -3.40
N THR A 122 7.29 -8.69 -2.16
CA THR A 122 6.66 -9.27 -0.97
C THR A 122 5.23 -8.77 -0.80
N ARG A 123 4.92 -7.50 -1.11
CA ARG A 123 3.54 -6.99 -1.12
C ARG A 123 2.65 -7.83 -2.03
N GLU A 124 2.99 -7.90 -3.31
CA GLU A 124 2.20 -8.61 -4.31
C GLU A 124 2.12 -10.12 -4.03
N PHE A 125 3.23 -10.73 -3.58
CA PHE A 125 3.29 -12.15 -3.26
C PHE A 125 2.42 -12.49 -2.04
N ILE A 126 2.56 -11.75 -0.94
CA ILE A 126 1.78 -11.96 0.30
C ILE A 126 0.30 -11.71 0.02
N MET A 127 -0.04 -10.62 -0.69
CA MET A 127 -1.44 -10.31 -1.03
C MET A 127 -2.10 -11.41 -1.88
N GLN A 128 -1.42 -11.92 -2.91
CA GLN A 128 -2.00 -12.90 -3.84
C GLN A 128 -1.91 -14.36 -3.37
N GLN A 129 -0.79 -14.77 -2.77
CA GLN A 129 -0.55 -16.18 -2.44
C GLN A 129 -0.96 -16.55 -1.01
N LEU A 130 -0.93 -15.60 -0.07
CA LEU A 130 -1.23 -15.87 1.35
C LEU A 130 -2.56 -15.25 1.77
N LEU A 131 -2.71 -13.93 1.59
CA LEU A 131 -3.86 -13.19 2.10
C LEU A 131 -5.12 -13.41 1.26
N TYR A 132 -5.04 -13.56 -0.07
CA TYR A 132 -6.22 -13.81 -0.88
C TYR A 132 -6.88 -15.17 -0.59
N PRO A 133 -6.15 -16.31 -0.49
CA PRO A 133 -6.74 -17.56 -0.01
C PRO A 133 -7.29 -17.48 1.42
N LEU A 134 -6.62 -16.72 2.30
CA LEU A 134 -7.08 -16.50 3.67
C LEU A 134 -8.37 -15.67 3.72
N SER A 135 -8.51 -14.64 2.89
CA SER A 135 -9.72 -13.80 2.79
C SER A 135 -10.95 -14.63 2.37
N GLN A 136 -10.77 -15.65 1.53
CA GLN A 136 -11.86 -16.57 1.17
C GLN A 136 -12.36 -17.44 2.34
N LYS A 137 -11.54 -17.62 3.38
CA LYS A 137 -11.90 -18.36 4.60
C LYS A 137 -12.42 -17.45 5.72
N LEU A 138 -11.76 -16.31 5.95
CA LEU A 138 -12.07 -15.42 7.08
C LEU A 138 -13.20 -14.42 6.79
N LEU A 139 -13.38 -13.95 5.55
CA LEU A 139 -14.36 -12.91 5.28
C LEU A 139 -15.81 -13.45 5.25
N PRO A 140 -16.78 -12.73 5.83
CA PRO A 140 -18.20 -13.01 5.68
C PRO A 140 -18.64 -13.13 4.21
N LYS A 141 -19.72 -13.88 3.95
CA LYS A 141 -20.26 -14.06 2.59
C LYS A 141 -20.70 -12.75 1.95
N ALA A 142 -21.14 -11.77 2.75
CA ALA A 142 -21.49 -10.43 2.28
C ALA A 142 -20.24 -9.69 1.77
N THR A 143 -19.21 -9.55 2.60
CA THR A 143 -17.93 -8.89 2.28
C THR A 143 -17.26 -9.48 1.04
N ARG A 144 -17.33 -10.81 0.86
CA ARG A 144 -16.77 -11.50 -0.32
C ARG A 144 -17.42 -11.18 -1.66
N ARG A 145 -18.61 -10.56 -1.68
CA ARG A 145 -19.26 -10.15 -2.94
C ARG A 145 -18.60 -8.91 -3.55
N ASN A 146 -18.06 -8.02 -2.73
CA ASN A 146 -17.42 -6.79 -3.19
C ASN A 146 -15.90 -6.98 -3.38
N LYS A 147 -15.46 -6.99 -4.65
CA LYS A 147 -14.03 -7.11 -4.99
C LYS A 147 -13.18 -5.94 -4.47
N ALA A 148 -13.76 -4.73 -4.34
CA ALA A 148 -13.06 -3.57 -3.79
C ALA A 148 -12.79 -3.74 -2.29
N THR A 149 -13.79 -4.20 -1.51
CA THR A 149 -13.64 -4.49 -0.08
C THR A 149 -12.62 -5.59 0.17
N ILE A 150 -12.58 -6.64 -0.68
CA ILE A 150 -11.50 -7.64 -0.62
C ILE A 150 -10.15 -6.98 -0.85
N ALA A 151 -9.97 -6.15 -1.88
CA ALA A 151 -8.70 -5.48 -2.15
C ALA A 151 -8.24 -4.62 -0.95
N ARG A 152 -9.14 -3.83 -0.35
CA ARG A 152 -8.84 -3.04 0.84
C ARG A 152 -8.51 -3.91 2.06
N PHE A 153 -9.19 -5.04 2.27
CA PHE A 153 -8.79 -6.02 3.29
C PHE A 153 -7.36 -6.53 3.07
N LEU A 154 -6.97 -6.87 1.83
CA LEU A 154 -5.62 -7.34 1.52
C LEU A 154 -4.55 -6.26 1.74
N GLU A 155 -4.84 -5.02 1.35
CA GLU A 155 -3.97 -3.86 1.59
C GLU A 155 -3.71 -3.67 3.11
N GLN A 156 -4.78 -3.64 3.91
CA GLN A 156 -4.67 -3.46 5.36
C GLN A 156 -4.02 -4.66 6.07
N ALA A 157 -4.33 -5.89 5.65
CA ALA A 157 -3.70 -7.09 6.22
C ALA A 157 -2.20 -7.18 5.89
N TYR A 158 -1.78 -6.79 4.68
CA TYR A 158 -0.35 -6.68 4.35
C TYR A 158 0.33 -5.60 5.21
N THR A 159 -0.31 -4.44 5.36
CA THR A 159 0.19 -3.31 6.16
C THR A 159 0.36 -3.72 7.63
N ALA A 160 -0.60 -4.46 8.20
CA ALA A 160 -0.51 -5.03 9.53
C ALA A 160 0.64 -6.04 9.68
N ILE A 161 0.87 -6.91 8.69
CA ILE A 161 2.01 -7.85 8.70
C ILE A 161 3.35 -7.12 8.68
N TYR A 162 3.48 -6.07 7.85
CA TYR A 162 4.71 -5.26 7.78
C TYR A 162 5.02 -4.62 9.15
N PHE A 163 4.07 -3.88 9.73
CA PHE A 163 4.28 -3.19 11.00
C PHE A 163 4.39 -4.13 12.21
N ALA A 164 3.79 -5.33 12.16
CA ALA A 164 4.01 -6.37 13.17
C ALA A 164 5.47 -6.84 13.26
N VAL A 165 6.24 -6.71 12.17
CA VAL A 165 7.68 -7.03 12.14
C VAL A 165 8.50 -5.77 12.42
N PHE A 166 8.23 -4.66 11.72
CA PHE A 166 9.05 -3.47 11.78
C PHE A 166 8.88 -2.64 13.06
N GLY A 167 7.68 -2.58 13.66
CA GLY A 167 7.46 -1.88 14.94
C GLY A 167 8.30 -2.45 16.08
N PRO A 168 8.21 -3.77 16.39
CA PRO A 168 9.06 -4.41 17.41
C PRO A 168 10.55 -4.37 17.07
N PHE A 169 10.91 -4.49 15.79
CA PHE A 169 12.31 -4.38 15.36
C PHE A 169 12.86 -2.95 15.58
N GLY A 170 12.07 -1.91 15.31
CA GLY A 170 12.42 -0.53 15.59
C GLY A 170 12.63 -0.27 17.09
N LEU A 171 11.73 -0.77 17.95
CA LEU A 171 11.91 -0.72 19.41
C LEU A 171 13.20 -1.42 19.86
N TYR A 172 13.52 -2.59 19.29
CA TYR A 172 14.78 -3.28 19.57
C TYR A 172 16.00 -2.45 19.15
N VAL A 173 15.99 -1.85 17.95
CA VAL A 173 17.06 -0.93 17.51
C VAL A 173 17.18 0.28 18.45
N MET A 174 16.08 0.83 18.95
CA MET A 174 16.09 1.90 19.95
C MET A 174 16.70 1.45 21.29
N THR A 175 16.44 0.24 21.81
CA THR A 175 17.13 -0.27 23.02
C THR A 175 18.66 -0.32 22.84
N LYS A 176 19.11 -0.59 21.61
CA LYS A 176 20.52 -0.71 21.24
C LYS A 176 21.15 0.60 20.78
N THR A 177 20.40 1.71 20.79
CA THR A 177 20.92 3.05 20.46
C THR A 177 21.22 3.82 21.75
N PRO A 178 22.49 4.16 22.05
CA PRO A 178 22.89 4.71 23.34
C PRO A 178 22.07 5.93 23.77
N GLY A 179 21.50 5.87 24.98
CA GLY A 179 20.72 6.95 25.59
C GLY A 179 19.33 7.19 24.99
N LEU A 180 18.98 6.58 23.85
CA LEU A 180 17.75 6.85 23.09
C LEU A 180 16.53 6.04 23.57
N TRP A 181 16.72 5.15 24.54
CA TRP A 181 15.66 4.30 25.05
C TRP A 181 14.45 5.11 25.53
N PHE A 182 13.26 4.63 25.16
CA PHE A 182 11.98 5.26 25.46
C PHE A 182 11.95 6.75 25.13
N PHE A 183 12.30 7.08 23.88
CA PHE A 183 12.00 8.38 23.27
C PHE A 183 12.70 9.61 23.89
N ASN A 184 13.82 9.38 24.59
CA ASN A 184 14.67 10.44 25.11
C ASN A 184 15.22 11.33 23.97
N THR A 185 15.05 12.65 24.09
CA THR A 185 15.37 13.66 23.07
C THR A 185 16.83 14.11 23.09
N THR A 186 17.49 14.09 24.24
CA THR A 186 18.86 14.61 24.39
C THR A 186 19.87 13.99 23.42
N PRO A 187 19.86 12.67 23.13
CA PRO A 187 20.77 12.08 22.15
C PRO A 187 20.56 12.57 20.71
N TYR A 188 19.39 13.10 20.33
CA TYR A 188 19.18 13.69 19.00
C TYR A 188 20.16 14.84 18.72
N TRP A 189 20.59 15.54 19.78
CA TRP A 189 21.34 16.78 19.69
C TRP A 189 22.78 16.65 20.20
N SER A 190 23.01 15.83 21.23
CA SER A 190 24.34 15.61 21.82
C SER A 190 25.22 14.64 21.02
N SER A 191 24.62 13.70 20.28
CA SER A 191 25.34 12.72 19.44
C SER A 191 25.42 13.11 17.95
N HIS A 192 24.93 14.31 17.61
CA HIS A 192 25.09 14.85 16.26
C HIS A 192 26.57 15.20 16.01
N PRO A 193 27.15 14.85 14.85
CA PRO A 193 26.50 14.27 13.67
C PRO A 193 26.43 12.74 13.76
N ASN A 194 25.24 12.18 13.57
CA ASN A 194 25.07 10.73 13.42
C ASN A 194 25.62 10.25 12.05
N ILE A 195 26.93 10.04 11.96
CA ILE A 195 27.63 9.54 10.76
C ILE A 195 27.78 8.02 10.79
N ILE A 196 28.19 7.50 11.95
CA ILE A 196 28.56 6.09 12.14
C ILE A 196 27.41 5.35 12.82
N HIS A 197 27.09 4.17 12.31
CA HIS A 197 25.97 3.34 12.75
C HIS A 197 26.39 1.87 12.86
N ASN A 198 25.84 1.13 13.83
CA ASN A 198 25.95 -0.33 13.82
C ASN A 198 25.13 -0.94 12.66
N ALA A 199 25.42 -2.20 12.32
CA ALA A 199 24.75 -2.90 11.22
C ALA A 199 23.22 -2.88 11.32
N MET A 200 22.68 -3.11 12.54
CA MET A 200 21.24 -3.24 12.78
C MET A 200 20.50 -1.93 12.60
N PHE A 201 21.02 -0.82 13.17
CA PHE A 201 20.47 0.51 12.98
C PHE A 201 20.45 0.88 11.50
N LYS A 202 21.59 0.71 10.81
CA LYS A 202 21.72 1.10 9.41
C LYS A 202 20.82 0.26 8.50
N ALA A 203 20.75 -1.06 8.71
CA ALA A 203 19.85 -1.93 7.98
C ALA A 203 18.39 -1.55 8.21
N TYR A 204 17.96 -1.38 9.46
CA TYR A 204 16.59 -0.94 9.80
C TYR A 204 16.22 0.38 9.11
N TYR A 205 17.09 1.38 9.18
CA TYR A 205 16.82 2.71 8.62
C TYR A 205 16.69 2.67 7.09
N LEU A 206 17.59 1.94 6.41
CA LEU A 206 17.54 1.81 4.95
C LEU A 206 16.35 0.93 4.50
N LEU A 207 15.99 -0.11 5.25
CA LEU A 207 14.80 -0.92 4.98
C LEU A 207 13.52 -0.10 5.10
N GLN A 208 13.38 0.70 6.16
CA GLN A 208 12.25 1.62 6.31
C GLN A 208 12.18 2.60 5.13
N TRP A 209 13.31 3.21 4.76
CA TRP A 209 13.35 4.12 3.61
C TRP A 209 12.95 3.42 2.30
N SER A 210 13.44 2.21 2.03
CA SER A 210 13.00 1.38 0.90
C SER A 210 11.49 1.10 0.89
N TYR A 211 10.90 0.82 2.05
CA TYR A 211 9.45 0.61 2.15
C TYR A 211 8.67 1.89 1.85
N TRP A 212 9.07 3.03 2.41
CA TRP A 212 8.43 4.31 2.14
C TRP A 212 8.61 4.79 0.69
N LEU A 213 9.74 4.47 0.03
CA LEU A 213 9.92 4.65 -1.41
C LEU A 213 9.00 3.72 -2.23
N GLN A 214 8.85 2.46 -1.82
CA GLN A 214 7.93 1.51 -2.45
C GLN A 214 6.47 1.98 -2.36
N GLN A 215 6.04 2.50 -1.21
CA GLN A 215 4.71 3.08 -1.02
C GLN A 215 4.51 4.36 -1.85
N ALA A 216 5.52 5.23 -1.93
CA ALA A 216 5.47 6.39 -2.82
C ALA A 216 5.32 6.00 -4.30
N ILE A 217 5.99 4.92 -4.76
CA ILE A 217 5.84 4.39 -6.12
C ILE A 217 4.41 3.86 -6.36
N VAL A 218 3.83 3.12 -5.41
CA VAL A 218 2.43 2.63 -5.48
C VAL A 218 1.45 3.79 -5.66
N LEU A 219 1.64 4.88 -4.91
CA LEU A 219 0.80 6.07 -5.01
C LEU A 219 0.99 6.82 -6.33
N ILE A 220 2.24 7.06 -6.76
CA ILE A 220 2.55 7.81 -8.00
C ILE A 220 2.03 7.06 -9.24
N LEU A 221 2.16 5.74 -9.27
CA LEU A 221 1.65 4.90 -10.36
C LEU A 221 0.15 4.60 -10.25
N MET A 222 -0.54 5.12 -9.22
CA MET A 222 -1.97 4.89 -8.94
C MET A 222 -2.36 3.40 -8.97
N LEU A 223 -1.52 2.53 -8.39
CA LEU A 223 -1.78 1.08 -8.35
C LEU A 223 -2.91 0.71 -7.38
N GLU A 224 -3.23 1.60 -6.43
CA GLU A 224 -4.40 1.52 -5.55
C GLU A 224 -5.48 2.51 -6.01
N LYS A 225 -6.77 2.14 -5.88
CA LYS A 225 -7.89 3.05 -6.17
C LYS A 225 -7.81 4.26 -5.23
N PRO A 226 -7.76 5.52 -5.74
CA PRO A 226 -7.64 6.71 -4.93
C PRO A 226 -8.66 6.76 -3.78
N ARG A 227 -8.15 7.07 -2.58
CA ARG A 227 -8.96 7.30 -1.38
C ARG A 227 -9.49 8.74 -1.38
N LYS A 228 -10.40 9.06 -0.48
CA LYS A 228 -11.03 10.39 -0.45
C LYS A 228 -10.15 11.44 0.23
N ASP A 229 -9.17 10.99 1.00
CA ASP A 229 -8.03 11.72 1.57
C ASP A 229 -6.76 11.63 0.70
N PHE A 230 -6.90 11.39 -0.62
CA PHE A 230 -5.74 11.20 -1.51
C PHE A 230 -4.81 12.42 -1.57
N LYS A 231 -5.32 13.65 -1.43
CA LYS A 231 -4.48 14.86 -1.46
C LYS A 231 -3.61 14.95 -0.21
N GLU A 232 -4.20 14.66 0.94
CA GLU A 232 -3.58 14.64 2.25
C GLU A 232 -2.54 13.50 2.32
N LEU A 233 -2.86 12.34 1.74
CA LEU A 233 -1.94 11.22 1.57
C LEU A 233 -0.75 11.56 0.64
N VAL A 234 -0.96 12.29 -0.47
CA VAL A 234 0.12 12.80 -1.33
C VAL A 234 1.02 13.76 -0.54
N ILE A 235 0.45 14.73 0.17
CA ILE A 235 1.20 15.69 0.99
C ILE A 235 2.01 14.95 2.07
N HIS A 236 1.41 13.98 2.75
CA HIS A 236 2.10 13.10 3.70
C HIS A 236 3.29 12.37 3.06
N HIS A 237 3.13 11.78 1.88
CA HIS A 237 4.24 11.10 1.21
C HIS A 237 5.37 12.05 0.79
N VAL A 238 5.06 13.27 0.37
CA VAL A 238 6.10 14.29 0.10
C VAL A 238 6.84 14.66 1.39
N VAL A 239 6.13 14.92 2.49
CA VAL A 239 6.71 15.29 3.78
C VAL A 239 7.54 14.16 4.39
N THR A 240 7.05 12.92 4.36
CA THR A 240 7.76 11.75 4.91
C THR A 240 9.00 11.39 4.11
N VAL A 241 8.93 11.34 2.77
CA VAL A 241 10.12 11.09 1.93
C VAL A 241 11.15 12.21 2.10
N ALA A 242 10.73 13.47 2.24
CA ALA A 242 11.63 14.58 2.55
C ALA A 242 12.28 14.42 3.94
N LEU A 243 11.50 14.14 4.99
CA LEU A 243 12.01 13.88 6.34
C LEU A 243 13.07 12.77 6.36
N ILE A 244 12.78 11.62 5.75
CA ILE A 244 13.69 10.46 5.72
C ILE A 244 14.97 10.79 4.96
N THR A 245 14.86 11.41 3.79
CA THR A 245 16.01 11.76 2.94
C THR A 245 16.91 12.81 3.59
N LEU A 246 16.32 13.86 4.16
CA LEU A 246 17.06 14.96 4.79
C LEU A 246 17.70 14.54 6.12
N SER A 247 17.00 13.78 6.96
CA SER A 247 17.58 13.22 8.19
C SER A 247 18.73 12.26 7.92
N TRP A 248 18.67 11.46 6.85
CA TRP A 248 19.80 10.65 6.40
C TRP A 248 20.98 11.52 5.94
N ARG A 249 20.72 12.48 5.03
CA ARG A 249 21.73 13.34 4.39
C ARG A 249 22.42 14.31 5.34
N PHE A 250 21.70 14.80 6.35
CA PHE A 250 22.19 15.79 7.32
C PHE A 250 22.39 15.21 8.73
N HIS A 251 22.45 13.88 8.88
CA HIS A 251 22.88 13.22 10.12
C HIS A 251 21.98 13.46 11.35
N PHE A 252 20.66 13.56 11.12
CA PHE A 252 19.62 13.61 12.16
C PHE A 252 18.83 12.29 12.23
N THR A 253 19.52 11.16 12.04
CA THR A 253 18.87 9.84 11.87
C THR A 253 18.22 9.32 13.17
N TYR A 254 18.63 9.80 14.35
CA TYR A 254 17.98 9.39 15.61
C TYR A 254 16.56 9.97 15.72
N ILE A 255 16.31 11.18 15.20
CA ILE A 255 14.96 11.75 15.08
C ILE A 255 14.13 10.89 14.11
N GLY A 256 14.71 10.52 12.98
CA GLY A 256 14.06 9.64 12.00
C GLY A 256 13.68 8.27 12.57
N LEU A 257 14.55 7.66 13.39
CA LEU A 257 14.27 6.40 14.09
C LEU A 257 13.05 6.54 15.02
N ALA A 258 12.98 7.61 15.82
CA ALA A 258 11.86 7.85 16.72
C ALA A 258 10.54 8.10 15.97
N VAL A 259 10.57 8.86 14.87
CA VAL A 259 9.41 9.07 13.99
C VAL A 259 8.95 7.74 13.37
N PHE A 260 9.85 6.91 12.83
CA PHE A 260 9.48 5.59 12.30
C PHE A 260 8.76 4.75 13.36
N ILE A 261 9.31 4.61 14.57
CA ILE A 261 8.75 3.73 15.60
C ILE A 261 7.33 4.18 16.01
N THR A 262 7.09 5.48 16.20
CA THR A 262 5.74 5.95 16.55
C THR A 262 4.74 5.78 15.41
N HIS A 263 5.19 5.98 14.18
CA HIS A 263 4.33 5.91 13.00
C HIS A 263 3.95 4.46 12.69
N ASP A 264 4.91 3.55 12.72
CA ASP A 264 4.71 2.10 12.51
C ASP A 264 3.81 1.47 13.56
N ILE A 265 4.03 1.76 14.85
CA ILE A 265 3.23 1.14 15.92
C ILE A 265 1.78 1.64 15.89
N SER A 266 1.55 2.93 15.61
CA SER A 266 0.19 3.46 15.45
C SER A 266 -0.51 2.92 14.19
N ASP A 267 0.22 2.75 13.08
CA ASP A 267 -0.35 2.21 11.85
C ASP A 267 -0.59 0.69 11.93
N PHE A 268 0.15 -0.05 12.77
CA PHE A 268 -0.21 -1.42 13.13
C PHE A 268 -1.62 -1.47 13.75
N PHE A 269 -1.90 -0.63 14.75
CA PHE A 269 -3.23 -0.56 15.39
C PHE A 269 -4.32 -0.08 14.40
N LEU A 270 -4.03 0.89 13.54
CA LEU A 270 -4.93 1.33 12.47
C LEU A 270 -5.30 0.18 11.53
N ALA A 271 -4.29 -0.47 10.95
CA ALA A 271 -4.47 -1.52 9.95
C ALA A 271 -5.20 -2.76 10.53
N THR A 272 -4.83 -3.15 11.75
CA THR A 272 -5.49 -4.27 12.45
C THR A 272 -6.93 -3.95 12.87
N SER A 273 -7.25 -2.70 13.27
CA SER A 273 -8.65 -2.31 13.55
C SER A 273 -9.53 -2.42 12.29
N LYS A 274 -9.03 -2.01 11.12
CA LYS A 274 -9.70 -2.22 9.83
C LYS A 274 -9.85 -3.71 9.49
N VAL A 275 -8.81 -4.52 9.71
CA VAL A 275 -8.87 -5.97 9.49
C VAL A 275 -9.95 -6.63 10.37
N PHE A 276 -10.07 -6.26 11.65
CA PHE A 276 -11.11 -6.77 12.55
C PHE A 276 -12.51 -6.36 12.10
N ASN A 277 -12.69 -5.13 11.62
CA ASN A 277 -13.95 -4.67 11.05
C ASN A 277 -14.34 -5.47 9.79
N TYR A 278 -13.41 -5.72 8.85
CA TYR A 278 -13.70 -6.47 7.63
C TYR A 278 -14.09 -7.94 7.84
N ILE A 279 -13.58 -8.58 8.91
CA ILE A 279 -13.96 -9.96 9.27
C ILE A 279 -15.17 -10.03 10.21
N ASP A 280 -15.80 -8.89 10.54
CA ASP A 280 -16.95 -8.79 11.46
C ASP A 280 -16.65 -9.34 12.87
N SER A 281 -15.49 -8.94 13.43
CA SER A 281 -15.02 -9.44 14.72
C SER A 281 -15.67 -8.72 15.91
N PRO A 282 -16.11 -9.43 16.97
CA PRO A 282 -16.74 -8.80 18.14
C PRO A 282 -15.78 -7.90 18.94
N ILE A 283 -14.47 -8.05 18.79
CA ILE A 283 -13.48 -7.18 19.44
C ILE A 283 -13.24 -5.85 18.71
N THR A 284 -13.90 -5.59 17.57
CA THR A 284 -13.67 -4.40 16.74
C THR A 284 -13.84 -3.10 17.52
N GLY A 285 -14.93 -2.96 18.30
CA GLY A 285 -15.20 -1.77 19.12
C GLY A 285 -14.11 -1.51 20.18
N PRO A 286 -13.86 -2.46 21.10
CA PRO A 286 -12.78 -2.34 22.09
C PRO A 286 -11.41 -2.08 21.47
N TYR A 287 -11.08 -2.76 20.36
CA TYR A 287 -9.80 -2.59 19.69
C TYR A 287 -9.67 -1.22 19.00
N PHE A 288 -10.76 -0.67 18.46
CA PHE A 288 -10.79 0.68 17.92
C PHE A 288 -10.48 1.74 18.99
N VAL A 289 -10.97 1.57 20.23
CA VAL A 289 -10.60 2.47 21.35
C VAL A 289 -9.10 2.41 21.67
N VAL A 290 -8.51 1.20 21.70
CA VAL A 290 -7.05 1.02 21.87
C VAL A 290 -6.28 1.72 20.74
N PHE A 291 -6.75 1.58 19.50
CA PHE A 291 -6.20 2.29 18.34
C PHE A 291 -6.22 3.82 18.54
N VAL A 292 -7.36 4.42 18.90
CA VAL A 292 -7.45 5.88 19.14
C VAL A 292 -6.47 6.35 20.21
N GLY A 293 -6.38 5.62 21.33
CA GLY A 293 -5.41 5.91 22.39
C GLY A 293 -3.96 5.82 21.91
N SER A 294 -3.62 4.78 21.14
CA SER A 294 -2.29 4.60 20.55
C SER A 294 -1.93 5.72 19.56
N TRP A 295 -2.90 6.17 18.76
CA TRP A 295 -2.72 7.26 17.81
C TRP A 295 -2.40 8.57 18.54
N ILE A 296 -3.20 8.94 19.55
CA ILE A 296 -2.98 10.19 20.30
C ILE A 296 -1.60 10.18 21.00
N TYR A 297 -1.23 9.07 21.63
CA TYR A 297 0.05 8.96 22.32
C TYR A 297 1.26 8.99 21.36
N LEU A 298 1.22 8.19 20.30
CA LEU A 298 2.36 8.02 19.40
C LEU A 298 2.46 9.14 18.34
N ARG A 299 1.35 9.51 17.69
CA ARG A 299 1.33 10.51 16.59
C ARG A 299 1.28 11.94 17.07
N HIS A 300 0.76 12.22 18.27
CA HIS A 300 0.66 13.60 18.79
C HIS A 300 1.55 13.88 19.97
N TYR A 301 1.40 13.16 21.09
CA TYR A 301 2.22 13.43 22.28
C TYR A 301 3.72 13.31 21.96
N HIS A 302 4.16 12.20 21.35
CA HIS A 302 5.57 12.06 21.01
C HIS A 302 6.04 13.00 19.88
N ASN A 303 5.23 13.25 18.85
CA ASN A 303 5.62 14.18 17.78
C ASN A 303 5.76 15.63 18.29
N LEU A 304 4.85 16.07 19.18
CA LEU A 304 4.97 17.35 19.88
C LEU A 304 6.18 17.38 20.83
N TRP A 305 6.53 16.25 21.45
CA TRP A 305 7.74 16.12 22.28
C TRP A 305 9.03 16.26 21.46
N ILE A 306 9.12 15.59 20.29
CA ILE A 306 10.23 15.80 19.34
C ILE A 306 10.27 17.28 18.94
N LEU A 307 9.14 17.84 18.50
CA LEU A 307 9.06 19.23 18.02
C LEU A 307 9.49 20.23 19.11
N TRP A 308 9.09 20.01 20.37
CA TRP A 308 9.54 20.79 21.52
C TRP A 308 11.07 20.74 21.67
N SER A 309 11.70 19.58 21.52
CA SER A 309 13.17 19.45 21.57
C SER A 309 13.89 20.17 20.43
N VAL A 310 13.28 20.27 19.23
CA VAL A 310 13.82 21.06 18.11
C VAL A 310 13.91 22.55 18.48
N PHE A 311 12.94 23.07 19.25
CA PHE A 311 12.94 24.48 19.64
C PHE A 311 13.77 24.77 20.90
N THR A 312 13.86 23.82 21.83
CA THR A 312 14.47 24.02 23.16
C THR A 312 15.87 23.41 23.31
N GLU A 313 16.13 22.21 22.77
CA GLU A 313 17.39 21.49 22.99
C GLU A 313 18.41 21.71 21.88
N LEU A 314 17.98 21.84 20.61
CA LEU A 314 18.85 21.88 19.42
C LEU A 314 20.01 22.89 19.53
N GLU A 315 19.76 24.08 20.08
CA GLU A 315 20.74 25.16 20.28
C GLU A 315 21.58 25.03 21.55
N HIS A 316 21.11 24.30 22.57
CA HIS A 316 21.69 24.28 23.92
C HIS A 316 22.39 22.95 24.27
N VAL A 317 22.08 21.86 23.58
CA VAL A 317 22.58 20.52 23.87
C VAL A 317 23.64 20.12 22.84
N GLY A 318 24.91 20.08 23.25
CA GLY A 318 26.06 19.79 22.37
C GLY A 318 26.44 20.98 21.48
N GLU A 319 27.41 20.80 20.58
CA GLU A 319 27.88 21.87 19.68
C GLU A 319 26.76 22.38 18.75
N TYR A 320 26.72 23.70 18.53
CA TYR A 320 25.82 24.37 17.60
C TYR A 320 26.65 25.19 16.61
N ARG A 321 26.93 24.60 15.45
CA ARG A 321 27.68 25.20 14.35
C ARG A 321 27.19 24.68 13.00
N LEU A 322 27.49 25.42 11.93
CA LEU A 322 27.39 24.94 10.56
C LEU A 322 28.80 24.78 10.02
N ASP A 323 29.15 23.56 9.66
CA ASP A 323 30.41 23.20 9.03
C ASP A 323 30.12 22.28 7.84
N TRP A 324 30.90 22.43 6.77
CA TRP A 324 30.77 21.65 5.54
C TRP A 324 31.96 20.73 5.30
N ASP A 325 33.12 21.06 5.87
CA ASP A 325 34.35 20.28 5.78
C ASP A 325 34.33 19.19 6.85
N GLU A 326 33.95 19.55 8.09
CA GLU A 326 33.42 18.62 9.08
C GLU A 326 31.90 18.55 8.89
N PRO A 327 31.26 17.39 8.60
CA PRO A 327 29.85 17.33 8.22
C PRO A 327 28.91 17.52 9.42
N PHE A 328 28.81 18.76 9.90
CA PHE A 328 28.13 19.18 11.11
C PHE A 328 27.09 20.25 10.80
N TYR A 329 25.80 19.93 10.97
CA TYR A 329 24.70 20.68 10.36
C TYR A 329 23.68 21.24 11.36
N LYS A 330 24.01 21.35 12.66
CA LYS A 330 23.15 21.98 13.67
C LYS A 330 23.23 23.51 13.60
N CYS A 331 22.33 24.09 12.81
CA CYS A 331 22.19 25.53 12.66
C CYS A 331 20.71 25.96 12.55
N TRP A 332 20.47 27.26 12.47
CA TRP A 332 19.12 27.84 12.38
C TRP A 332 18.34 27.36 11.15
N ILE A 333 19.04 27.04 10.05
CA ILE A 333 18.44 26.46 8.83
C ILE A 333 17.93 25.05 9.13
N ALA A 334 18.72 24.22 9.81
CA ALA A 334 18.29 22.87 10.21
C ALA A 334 17.11 22.95 11.19
N LYS A 335 17.14 23.86 12.16
CA LYS A 335 16.03 24.14 13.08
C LYS A 335 14.74 24.48 12.31
N ALA A 336 14.83 25.38 11.33
CA ALA A 336 13.69 25.78 10.49
C ALA A 336 13.17 24.62 9.62
N VAL A 337 14.05 23.87 8.94
CA VAL A 337 13.67 22.75 8.06
C VAL A 337 13.05 21.59 8.85
N ILE A 338 13.70 21.14 9.92
CA ILE A 338 13.20 20.05 10.77
C ILE A 338 11.88 20.47 11.44
N GLY A 339 11.83 21.68 12.02
CA GLY A 339 10.63 22.20 12.65
C GLY A 339 9.45 22.32 11.68
N THR A 340 9.68 22.81 10.45
CA THR A 340 8.64 22.93 9.41
C THR A 340 8.11 21.57 8.97
N LEU A 341 9.00 20.60 8.69
CA LEU A 341 8.59 19.28 8.22
C LEU A 341 7.86 18.46 9.31
N LEU A 342 8.33 18.50 10.56
CA LEU A 342 7.63 17.86 11.68
C LEU A 342 6.30 18.56 12.01
N SER A 343 6.21 19.88 11.84
CA SER A 343 4.94 20.61 11.97
C SER A 343 3.96 20.23 10.85
N ALA A 344 4.43 20.10 9.61
CA ALA A 344 3.60 19.64 8.50
C ALA A 344 3.09 18.21 8.72
N LEU A 345 3.95 17.31 9.22
CA LEU A 345 3.57 15.95 9.63
C LEU A 345 2.52 15.97 10.76
N GLN A 346 2.68 16.86 11.75
CA GLN A 346 1.71 17.04 12.83
C GLN A 346 0.35 17.52 12.31
N LEU A 347 0.31 18.45 11.36
CA LEU A 347 -0.94 18.96 10.77
C LEU A 347 -1.71 17.87 10.04
N VAL A 348 -1.05 17.02 9.25
CA VAL A 348 -1.71 15.89 8.58
C VAL A 348 -2.17 14.83 9.59
N ASN A 349 -1.37 14.55 10.62
CA ASN A 349 -1.79 13.66 11.71
C ASN A 349 -3.03 14.21 12.44
N ILE A 350 -3.16 15.53 12.64
CA ILE A 350 -4.34 16.18 13.26
C ILE A 350 -5.58 16.05 12.36
N PHE A 351 -5.43 16.23 11.04
CA PHE A 351 -6.51 15.99 10.08
C PHE A 351 -7.04 14.55 10.17
N TRP A 352 -6.15 13.56 10.20
CA TRP A 352 -6.57 12.16 10.36
C TRP A 352 -7.15 11.86 11.75
N LEU A 353 -6.66 12.48 12.83
CA LEU A 353 -7.31 12.38 14.15
C LEU A 353 -8.75 12.91 14.09
N TYR A 354 -8.99 14.04 13.44
CA TYR A 354 -10.35 14.57 13.24
C TYR A 354 -11.24 13.55 12.52
N CYS A 355 -10.77 12.91 11.44
CA CYS A 355 -11.51 11.85 10.77
C CYS A 355 -11.80 10.65 11.70
N VAL A 356 -10.80 10.20 12.46
CA VAL A 356 -10.92 9.09 13.42
C VAL A 356 -11.93 9.41 14.53
N LEU A 357 -11.88 10.61 15.12
CA LEU A 357 -12.82 11.05 16.14
C LEU A 357 -14.23 11.25 15.58
N ARG A 358 -14.38 11.68 14.32
CA ARG A 358 -15.68 11.76 13.62
C ARG A 358 -16.30 10.37 13.42
N VAL A 359 -15.49 9.34 13.16
CA VAL A 359 -15.94 7.94 13.15
C VAL A 359 -16.30 7.46 14.56
N ALA A 360 -15.47 7.72 15.56
CA ALA A 360 -15.74 7.37 16.96
C ALA A 360 -17.08 7.96 17.45
N TYR A 361 -17.32 9.24 17.17
CA TYR A 361 -18.58 9.92 17.47
C TYR A 361 -19.77 9.25 16.76
N ARG A 362 -19.66 8.93 15.47
CA ARG A 362 -20.73 8.23 14.74
C ARG A 362 -20.95 6.82 15.31
N TYR A 363 -19.91 6.09 15.67
CA TYR A 363 -20.01 4.73 16.21
C TYR A 363 -20.72 4.70 17.57
N VAL A 364 -20.43 5.65 18.47
CA VAL A 364 -21.12 5.75 19.77
C VAL A 364 -22.54 6.28 19.59
N PHE A 365 -22.69 7.50 19.06
CA PHE A 365 -23.96 8.22 19.12
C PHE A 365 -24.97 7.86 18.01
N LYS A 366 -24.56 7.31 16.86
CA LYS A 366 -25.50 6.82 15.83
C LYS A 366 -25.87 5.34 15.97
N ALA A 367 -25.07 4.52 16.67
CA ALA A 367 -25.51 3.17 17.02
C ALA A 367 -26.67 3.24 18.03
N GLU A 368 -26.52 4.07 19.06
CA GLU A 368 -27.55 4.32 20.08
C GLU A 368 -28.85 4.88 19.48
N LEU A 369 -28.76 5.83 18.53
CA LEU A 369 -29.94 6.31 17.79
C LEU A 369 -30.58 5.27 16.86
N ALA A 370 -29.82 4.34 16.29
CA ALA A 370 -30.36 3.30 15.42
C ALA A 370 -31.07 2.20 16.23
N ASP A 371 -30.56 1.88 17.42
CA ASP A 371 -31.18 0.93 18.36
C ASP A 371 -32.51 1.48 18.89
N VAL A 372 -32.51 2.73 19.41
CA VAL A 372 -33.72 3.43 19.89
C VAL A 372 -34.76 3.66 18.78
N ARG A 373 -34.34 3.82 17.52
CA ARG A 373 -35.24 4.00 16.37
C ARG A 373 -35.63 2.68 15.68
N SER A 374 -35.23 1.53 16.22
CA SER A 374 -35.65 0.22 15.69
C SER A 374 -36.99 -0.28 16.27
N GLU A 375 -37.54 0.42 17.28
CA GLU A 375 -38.86 0.15 17.85
C GLU A 375 -40.02 0.96 17.23
N ASP A 376 -39.75 1.92 16.33
CA ASP A 376 -40.78 2.75 15.67
C ASP A 376 -40.50 2.92 14.15
N GLU A 377 -41.53 3.24 13.37
CA GLU A 377 -41.63 2.88 11.95
C GLU A 377 -40.61 3.52 10.99
N GLY A 378 -40.44 2.87 9.83
CA GLY A 378 -39.44 3.20 8.81
C GLY A 378 -39.71 4.52 8.05
N GLY A 379 -38.63 5.14 7.59
CA GLY A 379 -38.67 6.36 6.79
C GLY A 379 -37.31 6.70 6.18
N GLU A 380 -37.35 7.28 4.99
CA GLU A 380 -36.21 7.60 4.11
C GLU A 380 -35.25 8.67 4.67
N GLY A 381 -34.08 8.79 4.03
CA GLY A 381 -33.27 10.02 4.07
C GLY A 381 -32.04 9.98 4.99
N ASP A 382 -30.86 9.82 4.40
CA ASP A 382 -29.76 10.80 4.50
C ASP A 382 -28.56 10.34 3.65
N GLU A 383 -28.42 10.95 2.48
CA GLU A 383 -27.22 10.91 1.66
C GLU A 383 -26.16 11.84 2.26
N ASP A 384 -25.14 11.31 2.93
CA ASP A 384 -23.93 12.09 3.26
C ASP A 384 -22.70 11.21 3.62
N ASP A 385 -22.11 10.71 2.54
CA ASP A 385 -20.74 10.22 2.43
C ASP A 385 -19.74 11.36 2.77
N VAL A 386 -18.68 11.23 3.58
CA VAL A 386 -17.82 10.09 3.93
C VAL A 386 -17.28 10.20 5.38
N GLY A 387 -16.31 9.34 5.74
CA GLY A 387 -15.19 9.72 6.63
C GLY A 387 -14.11 8.65 6.87
N PHE A 388 -14.33 7.43 6.40
CA PHE A 388 -13.47 6.24 6.48
C PHE A 388 -13.96 5.26 5.40
N ASP A 389 -13.25 4.17 5.11
CA ASP A 389 -13.58 3.25 4.01
C ASP A 389 -14.82 2.36 4.29
N ASP A 390 -16.01 2.96 4.39
CA ASP A 390 -17.32 2.24 4.40
C ASP A 390 -17.73 1.84 2.97
N ASP A 391 -16.93 0.97 2.34
CA ASP A 391 -17.30 0.22 1.12
C ASP A 391 -18.23 -0.99 1.47
N THR A 392 -18.91 -0.95 2.62
CA THR A 392 -19.75 -2.04 3.17
C THR A 392 -21.25 -1.86 2.93
N LYS A 393 -21.70 -0.68 2.48
CA LYS A 393 -23.09 -0.52 2.02
C LYS A 393 -23.33 -1.30 0.73
N THR A 394 -24.29 -2.21 0.77
CA THR A 394 -24.86 -2.85 -0.43
C THR A 394 -25.28 -1.77 -1.42
N PRO A 395 -24.87 -1.81 -2.70
CA PRO A 395 -25.43 -0.91 -3.68
C PRO A 395 -26.92 -1.25 -3.84
N VAL A 396 -27.77 -0.24 -3.64
CA VAL A 396 -29.12 -0.26 -4.21
C VAL A 396 -28.95 -0.40 -5.72
N LEU A 397 -29.80 -1.22 -6.35
CA LEU A 397 -29.74 -1.44 -7.79
C LEU A 397 -30.12 -0.16 -8.53
N GLU A 398 -29.13 0.63 -8.94
CA GLU A 398 -29.33 1.66 -9.96
C GLU A 398 -29.89 1.00 -11.23
N GLU A 399 -30.93 1.60 -11.81
CA GLU A 399 -31.50 1.10 -13.07
C GLU A 399 -30.43 1.07 -14.18
N PRO A 400 -30.41 0.05 -15.06
CA PRO A 400 -29.43 -0.04 -16.11
C PRO A 400 -29.52 1.18 -17.06
N PRO A 401 -28.38 1.78 -17.47
CA PRO A 401 -28.38 3.02 -18.21
C PRO A 401 -29.07 2.89 -19.57
N LYS A 402 -30.14 3.67 -19.77
CA LYS A 402 -30.86 3.78 -21.04
C LYS A 402 -29.98 4.49 -22.07
N ILE A 403 -29.57 3.77 -23.12
CA ILE A 403 -28.82 4.33 -24.25
C ILE A 403 -29.74 5.26 -25.03
N GLN A 404 -29.42 6.54 -25.07
CA GLN A 404 -30.10 7.54 -25.90
C GLN A 404 -29.35 7.73 -27.23
N LEU A 405 -30.10 7.94 -28.31
CA LEU A 405 -29.55 8.33 -29.61
C LEU A 405 -30.21 9.64 -30.04
N ASN A 406 -29.42 10.68 -30.30
CA ASN A 406 -29.88 12.03 -30.68
C ASN A 406 -30.94 12.66 -29.74
N GLY A 407 -30.87 12.37 -28.44
CA GLY A 407 -31.71 13.02 -27.42
C GLY A 407 -33.07 12.36 -27.17
N GLU A 408 -33.38 11.22 -27.80
CA GLU A 408 -34.56 10.42 -27.51
C GLU A 408 -34.17 9.02 -27.02
N ALA A 409 -34.97 8.45 -26.12
CA ALA A 409 -34.70 7.15 -25.51
C ALA A 409 -35.17 6.02 -26.43
N LEU A 410 -34.27 5.09 -26.78
CA LEU A 410 -34.63 3.88 -27.51
C LEU A 410 -35.56 3.01 -26.66
N SER A 411 -36.80 2.82 -27.12
CA SER A 411 -37.67 1.76 -26.63
C SER A 411 -37.07 0.39 -26.98
N SER A 412 -37.20 -0.56 -26.06
CA SER A 412 -36.57 -1.88 -26.13
C SER A 412 -37.03 -2.69 -27.34
N PRO A 413 -36.13 -3.28 -28.15
CA PRO A 413 -36.53 -4.16 -29.24
C PRO A 413 -36.96 -5.55 -28.74
N ILE A 414 -38.12 -5.98 -29.26
CA ILE A 414 -38.53 -7.39 -29.50
C ILE A 414 -39.01 -8.17 -28.27
N GLU A 415 -40.33 -8.13 -28.06
CA GLU A 415 -41.07 -9.30 -27.61
C GLU A 415 -40.87 -10.44 -28.63
N ALA A 416 -40.34 -11.58 -28.17
CA ALA A 416 -40.27 -12.78 -29.00
C ALA A 416 -41.65 -13.47 -29.02
N THR A 417 -42.41 -13.26 -30.10
CA THR A 417 -43.65 -13.98 -30.38
C THR A 417 -43.37 -15.48 -30.56
N SER A 418 -43.79 -16.28 -29.58
CA SER A 418 -43.75 -17.75 -29.67
C SER A 418 -45.13 -18.30 -30.03
N SER A 419 -45.44 -18.31 -31.33
CA SER A 419 -46.58 -19.06 -31.87
C SER A 419 -46.13 -20.42 -32.43
N GLY A 420 -46.80 -21.49 -31.99
CA GLY A 420 -46.83 -22.78 -32.71
C GLY A 420 -45.70 -23.77 -32.40
N ILE A 421 -45.88 -24.57 -31.34
CA ILE A 421 -45.58 -26.01 -31.40
C ILE A 421 -46.81 -26.75 -30.85
N GLU A 422 -47.47 -27.50 -31.72
CA GLU A 422 -48.49 -28.48 -31.32
C GLU A 422 -47.82 -29.62 -30.54
N ASN A 423 -48.44 -30.08 -29.46
CA ASN A 423 -48.17 -31.42 -28.94
C ASN A 423 -49.50 -32.10 -28.59
N PHE A 424 -49.85 -33.07 -29.44
CA PHE A 424 -50.94 -34.00 -29.21
C PHE A 424 -50.57 -35.05 -28.16
N ASN A 425 -51.60 -35.65 -27.57
CA ASN A 425 -51.61 -36.94 -26.89
C ASN A 425 -51.09 -37.12 -25.44
N THR A 426 -52.10 -37.31 -24.57
CA THR A 426 -52.36 -38.52 -23.75
C THR A 426 -52.00 -38.55 -22.27
N ASN A 427 -52.98 -39.09 -21.53
CA ASN A 427 -52.97 -39.57 -20.15
C ASN A 427 -52.80 -38.49 -19.05
N GLY A 428 -53.75 -38.22 -18.16
CA GLY A 428 -55.05 -38.85 -17.91
C GLY A 428 -55.13 -39.44 -16.50
N THR A 429 -55.60 -38.64 -15.54
CA THR A 429 -56.23 -39.13 -14.31
C THR A 429 -57.24 -38.11 -13.80
N THR A 430 -58.47 -38.57 -13.61
CA THR A 430 -59.59 -37.84 -13.03
C THR A 430 -59.46 -37.72 -11.51
N LYS A 431 -59.86 -36.57 -10.96
CA LYS A 431 -60.49 -36.51 -9.62
C LYS A 431 -61.75 -35.64 -9.68
N ARG A 432 -62.84 -36.24 -9.21
CA ARG A 432 -64.13 -35.64 -8.90
C ARG A 432 -64.55 -36.26 -7.56
N ALA A 433 -65.31 -35.51 -6.76
CA ALA A 433 -65.51 -35.66 -5.30
C ALA A 433 -64.43 -34.93 -4.50
#